data_AF-X1K868-F1
#
_entry.id   AF-X1K868-F1
#
_cell.length_a   1.000
_cell.length_b   1.000
_cell.length_c   1.000
_cell.angle_alpha   90.00
_cell.angle_beta   90.00
_cell.angle_gamma   90.00
#
_symmetry.space_group_name_H-M   'P 1'
#
loop_
_entity.id
_entity.type
_entity.pdbx_description
1 polymer ?
#
loop_
_entity_poly.entity_id
_entity_poly.type
_entity_poly.pdbx_seq_one_letter_code
_entity_poly.pdbx_strand_id
1 'polypeptide(L)'
;MPQLRQDLITGKWVIIATERARRPHSFSETKRITPKKTKICPFCYGNEYMTPPEVLAFRDNGKPNSSGWKVRVVPNKFPALIHEGKPELIKNGIYLTMSGVGAHEVIIHSPHHDLLLPLMNEEQVELVLKAYLIRYKELSKDLNLRFIHIIVNHGKEAGASLDHPHSQLFGLPIVPYL
;
A
#
# COMPACT_ATOMS: atom_id res chain seq x y z
N MET A 1 16.77 2.54 -34.03
CA MET A 1 15.61 1.87 -34.66
C MET A 1 14.65 1.45 -33.57
N PRO A 2 13.33 1.72 -33.69
CA PRO A 2 12.36 1.27 -32.69
C PRO A 2 12.26 -0.26 -32.68
N GLN A 3 11.97 -0.84 -31.52
CA GLN A 3 11.80 -2.28 -31.33
C GLN A 3 10.50 -2.58 -30.59
N LEU A 4 9.87 -3.71 -30.88
CA LEU A 4 8.84 -4.32 -30.05
C LEU A 4 9.50 -5.41 -29.22
N ARG A 5 9.35 -5.35 -27.89
CA ARG A 5 9.84 -6.38 -26.97
C ARG A 5 8.68 -6.90 -26.14
N GLN A 6 8.59 -8.22 -26.01
CA GLN A 6 7.58 -8.84 -25.16
C GLN A 6 8.16 -9.04 -23.76
N ASP A 7 7.40 -8.63 -22.74
CA ASP A 7 7.74 -8.93 -21.34
C ASP A 7 7.33 -10.38 -21.01
N LEU A 8 8.24 -11.16 -20.45
CA LEU A 8 8.01 -12.60 -20.18
C LEU A 8 7.05 -12.85 -19.02
N ILE A 9 6.88 -11.89 -18.12
CA ILE A 9 6.03 -12.03 -16.93
C ILE A 9 4.57 -11.74 -17.29
N THR A 10 4.32 -10.66 -18.02
CA THR A 10 2.97 -10.18 -18.37
C THR A 10 2.50 -10.63 -19.75
N GLY A 11 3.40 -11.06 -20.63
CA GLY A 11 3.11 -11.37 -22.04
C GLY A 11 2.80 -10.14 -22.91
N LYS A 12 2.87 -8.92 -22.35
CA LYS A 12 2.54 -7.67 -23.03
C LYS A 12 3.70 -7.23 -23.93
N TRP A 13 3.36 -6.66 -25.09
CA TRP A 13 4.33 -6.06 -26.02
C TRP A 13 4.56 -4.59 -25.69
N VAL A 14 5.83 -4.19 -25.61
CA VAL A 14 6.27 -2.82 -25.31
C VAL A 14 7.06 -2.26 -26.50
N ILE A 15 6.72 -1.04 -26.90
CA ILE A 15 7.46 -0.30 -27.93
C ILE A 15 8.65 0.42 -27.27
N ILE A 16 9.86 0.09 -27.71
CA ILE A 16 11.10 0.77 -27.34
C ILE A 16 11.51 1.69 -28.49
N ALA A 17 11.34 3.00 -28.32
CA ALA A 17 11.68 4.01 -29.33
C ALA A 17 12.47 5.17 -28.70
N THR A 18 13.79 5.00 -28.55
CA THR A 18 14.69 5.93 -27.84
C THR A 18 14.66 7.36 -28.37
N GLU A 19 14.53 7.55 -29.69
CA GLU A 19 14.48 8.87 -30.33
C GLU A 19 13.25 9.70 -29.92
N ARG A 20 12.18 9.08 -29.39
CA ARG A 20 10.98 9.83 -28.95
C ARG A 20 11.26 10.78 -27.79
N ALA A 21 12.28 10.52 -26.98
CA ALA A 21 12.68 11.41 -25.89
C ALA A 21 13.24 12.76 -26.38
N ARG A 22 13.68 12.86 -27.65
CA ARG A 22 14.20 14.09 -28.25
C ARG A 22 13.10 14.98 -28.85
N ARG A 23 11.84 14.56 -28.75
CA ARG A 23 10.72 15.33 -29.31
C ARG A 23 10.59 16.65 -28.53
N PRO A 24 10.54 17.81 -29.21
CA PRO A 24 10.34 19.08 -28.52
C PRO A 24 9.00 19.08 -27.77
N HIS A 25 9.04 19.45 -26.50
CA HIS A 25 7.87 19.57 -25.63
C HIS A 25 7.47 21.05 -25.52
N SER A 26 6.29 21.40 -26.05
CA SER A 26 5.76 22.78 -25.97
C SER A 26 5.07 23.11 -24.65
N PHE A 27 4.91 22.12 -23.77
CA PHE A 27 4.29 22.28 -22.45
C PHE A 27 5.38 22.32 -21.39
N SER A 28 5.39 23.38 -20.56
CA SER A 28 6.36 23.52 -19.46
C SER A 28 6.18 22.40 -18.44
N GLU A 29 7.27 21.88 -17.89
CA GLU A 29 7.24 20.99 -16.73
C GLU A 29 6.33 21.56 -15.65
N THR A 30 5.30 20.81 -15.27
CA THR A 30 4.45 21.15 -14.13
C THR A 30 5.34 21.28 -12.91
N LYS A 31 5.44 22.50 -12.34
CA LYS A 31 6.12 22.74 -11.06
C LYS A 31 5.64 21.69 -10.07
N ARG A 32 6.58 20.93 -9.50
CA ARG A 32 6.30 20.04 -8.36
C ARG A 32 5.63 20.86 -7.28
N ILE A 33 4.33 20.70 -7.12
CA ILE A 33 3.58 21.31 -6.02
C ILE A 33 4.07 20.59 -4.77
N THR A 34 4.91 21.25 -3.98
CA THR A 34 5.28 20.77 -2.65
C THR A 34 3.99 20.57 -1.85
N PRO A 35 3.75 19.37 -1.29
CA PRO A 35 2.59 19.14 -0.43
C PRO A 35 2.57 20.18 0.69
N LYS A 36 1.42 20.82 0.91
CA LYS A 36 1.22 21.61 2.13
C LYS A 36 1.25 20.61 3.28
N LYS A 37 2.26 20.70 4.17
CA LYS A 37 2.28 19.92 5.42
C LYS A 37 0.92 20.06 6.11
N THR A 38 0.16 18.96 6.16
CA THR A 38 -1.04 18.89 7.00
C THR A 38 -0.58 19.07 8.44
N LYS A 39 -1.16 20.02 9.17
CA LYS A 39 -0.74 20.33 10.56
C LYS A 39 -0.89 19.13 11.50
N ILE A 40 -1.74 18.16 11.15
CA ILE A 40 -2.00 16.96 11.96
C ILE A 40 -2.03 15.75 11.02
N CYS A 41 -1.13 14.80 11.24
CA CYS A 41 -1.10 13.52 10.55
C CYS A 41 -1.53 12.40 11.50
N PRO A 42 -2.50 11.53 11.14
CA PRO A 42 -2.97 10.45 12.00
C PRO A 42 -1.93 9.35 12.22
N PHE A 43 -0.88 9.26 11.40
CA PHE A 43 0.18 8.26 11.51
C PHE A 43 1.39 8.73 12.32
N CYS A 44 1.42 10.02 12.69
CA CYS A 44 2.46 10.54 13.58
C CYS A 44 2.36 9.93 14.97
N TYR A 45 3.52 9.79 15.60
CA TYR A 45 3.63 9.45 17.01
C TYR A 45 2.78 10.35 17.90
N GLY A 46 2.06 9.77 18.86
CA GLY A 46 1.15 10.49 19.77
C GLY A 46 -0.27 10.67 19.23
N ASN A 47 -0.50 10.39 17.95
CA ASN A 47 -1.83 10.46 17.32
C ASN A 47 -2.46 9.07 17.12
N GLU A 48 -2.05 8.06 17.89
CA GLU A 48 -2.50 6.68 17.74
C GLU A 48 -4.04 6.54 17.84
N TYR A 49 -4.67 7.41 18.63
CA TYR A 49 -6.12 7.51 18.78
C TYR A 49 -6.87 7.93 17.51
N MET A 50 -6.17 8.45 16.50
CA MET A 50 -6.75 8.84 15.21
C MET A 50 -6.83 7.67 14.21
N THR A 51 -6.19 6.54 14.54
CA THR A 51 -6.19 5.30 13.75
C THR A 51 -7.10 4.24 14.39
N PRO A 52 -7.65 3.29 13.61
CA PRO A 52 -8.26 2.10 14.19
C PRO A 52 -7.25 1.32 15.07
N PRO A 53 -7.74 0.46 15.98
CA PRO A 53 -6.87 -0.33 16.83
C PRO A 53 -5.86 -1.14 16.03
N GLU A 54 -4.61 -1.13 16.44
CA GLU A 54 -3.54 -1.87 15.80
C GLU A 54 -3.77 -3.38 15.90
N VAL A 55 -3.44 -4.08 14.81
CA VAL A 55 -3.44 -5.55 14.72
C VAL A 55 -2.04 -6.13 14.90
N LEU A 56 -1.01 -5.30 14.75
CA LEU A 56 0.39 -5.63 15.01
C LEU A 56 1.16 -4.34 15.32
N ALA A 57 2.08 -4.39 16.27
CA ALA A 57 3.05 -3.32 16.47
C ALA A 57 4.37 -3.89 16.96
N PHE A 58 5.48 -3.45 16.36
CA PHE A 58 6.80 -3.63 16.94
C PHE A 58 7.07 -2.46 17.87
N ARG A 59 7.35 -2.75 19.14
CA ARG A 59 7.47 -1.75 20.20
C ARG A 59 8.57 -2.15 21.17
N ASP A 60 9.27 -1.15 21.70
CA ASP A 60 10.24 -1.37 22.79
C ASP A 60 9.54 -1.32 24.16
N ASN A 61 8.53 -0.45 24.29
CA ASN A 61 7.74 -0.27 25.50
C ASN A 61 6.33 0.25 25.19
N GLY A 62 5.51 0.44 26.23
CA GLY A 62 4.15 0.99 26.11
C GLY A 62 3.07 -0.05 25.83
N LYS A 63 1.81 0.38 25.95
CA LYS A 63 0.61 -0.47 25.76
C LYS A 63 0.16 -0.45 24.29
N PRO A 64 -0.61 -1.45 23.83
CA PRO A 64 -1.25 -1.40 22.51
C PRO A 64 -1.97 -0.07 22.27
N ASN A 65 -1.91 0.46 21.05
CA ASN A 65 -2.51 1.75 20.66
C ASN A 65 -1.96 2.97 21.41
N SER A 66 -0.70 2.90 21.85
CA SER A 66 0.02 4.01 22.45
C SER A 66 1.45 4.11 21.91
N SER A 67 2.11 5.21 22.27
CA SER A 67 3.53 5.50 22.10
C SER A 67 4.48 4.31 22.37
N GLY A 68 5.69 4.38 21.79
CA GLY A 68 6.77 3.40 21.99
C GLY A 68 6.95 2.39 20.84
N TRP A 69 6.18 2.56 19.76
CA TRP A 69 6.22 1.72 18.58
C TRP A 69 7.27 2.21 17.55
N LYS A 70 7.82 1.25 16.80
CA LYS A 70 8.72 1.45 15.65
C LYS A 70 7.99 1.24 14.33
N VAL A 71 7.11 0.25 14.25
CA VAL A 71 6.23 -0.05 13.10
C VAL A 71 4.87 -0.43 13.65
N ARG A 72 3.79 0.04 13.02
CA ARG A 72 2.40 -0.31 13.38
C ARG A 72 1.62 -0.77 12.17
N VAL A 73 0.77 -1.77 12.35
CA VAL A 73 -0.22 -2.20 11.37
C VAL A 73 -1.60 -1.94 11.95
N VAL A 74 -2.42 -1.23 11.18
CA VAL A 74 -3.80 -0.91 11.56
C VAL A 74 -4.74 -1.29 10.40
N PRO A 75 -5.99 -1.69 10.67
CA PRO A 75 -7.02 -1.74 9.64
C PRO A 75 -7.14 -0.38 8.95
N ASN A 76 -7.37 -0.37 7.64
CA ASN A 76 -7.64 0.88 6.96
C ASN A 76 -8.99 1.43 7.42
N LYS A 77 -9.04 2.70 7.85
CA LYS A 77 -10.26 3.37 8.31
C LYS A 77 -11.31 3.53 7.20
N PHE A 78 -10.86 3.57 5.94
CA PHE A 78 -11.70 3.66 4.75
C PHE A 78 -11.35 2.47 3.83
N PRO A 79 -11.73 1.25 4.22
CA PRO A 79 -11.26 0.06 3.55
C PRO A 79 -11.93 -0.10 2.17
N ALA A 80 -11.22 -0.69 1.21
CA ALA A 80 -11.77 -1.00 -0.11
C ALA A 80 -12.52 -2.34 -0.10
N LEU A 81 -12.26 -3.16 0.92
CA LEU A 81 -12.81 -4.49 1.13
C LEU A 81 -13.16 -4.65 2.60
N ILE A 82 -14.28 -5.31 2.89
CA ILE A 82 -14.80 -5.49 4.24
C ILE A 82 -14.43 -6.91 4.71
N HIS A 83 -13.98 -7.06 5.95
CA HIS A 83 -13.55 -8.35 6.48
C HIS A 83 -14.71 -9.32 6.75
N GLU A 84 -15.89 -8.78 7.06
CA GLU A 84 -17.05 -9.57 7.45
C GLU A 84 -17.76 -10.22 6.26
N GLY A 85 -18.18 -11.47 6.44
CA GLY A 85 -18.99 -12.23 5.48
C GLY A 85 -18.18 -13.25 4.69
N LYS A 86 -18.78 -13.73 3.60
CA LYS A 86 -18.13 -14.62 2.64
C LYS A 86 -18.20 -13.99 1.25
N PRO A 87 -17.16 -14.12 0.42
CA PRO A 87 -17.24 -13.73 -0.97
C PRO A 87 -18.38 -14.49 -1.66
N GLU A 88 -19.35 -13.76 -2.19
CA GLU A 88 -20.49 -14.32 -2.91
C GLU A 88 -20.41 -13.88 -4.36
N LEU A 89 -20.40 -14.86 -5.27
CA LEU A 89 -20.35 -14.65 -6.70
C LEU A 89 -21.76 -14.70 -7.27
N ILE A 90 -22.23 -13.60 -7.84
CA ILE A 90 -23.57 -13.48 -8.42
C ILE A 90 -23.42 -13.38 -9.93
N LYS A 91 -24.10 -14.27 -10.66
CA LYS A 91 -24.19 -14.25 -12.11
C LYS A 91 -25.56 -13.76 -12.54
N ASN A 92 -25.61 -12.65 -13.27
CA ASN A 92 -26.83 -12.11 -13.85
C ASN A 92 -26.67 -11.99 -15.38
N GLY A 93 -27.12 -13.02 -16.11
CA GLY A 93 -26.88 -13.14 -17.55
C GLY A 93 -25.39 -13.24 -17.86
N ILE A 94 -24.86 -12.25 -18.59
CA ILE A 94 -23.42 -12.13 -18.92
C ILE A 94 -22.60 -11.41 -17.84
N TYR A 95 -23.26 -10.77 -16.88
CA TYR A 95 -22.59 -10.01 -15.83
C TYR A 95 -22.22 -10.92 -14.67
N LEU A 96 -21.02 -10.70 -14.16
CA LEU A 96 -20.48 -11.38 -12.99
C LEU A 96 -20.10 -10.32 -11.96
N THR A 97 -20.68 -10.40 -10.78
CA THR A 97 -20.36 -9.53 -9.64
C THR A 97 -19.95 -10.38 -8.44
N MET A 98 -19.14 -9.80 -7.56
CA MET A 98 -18.70 -10.46 -6.33
C MET A 98 -18.77 -9.47 -5.19
N SER A 99 -19.19 -9.93 -4.01
CA SER A 99 -19.16 -9.09 -2.81
C SER A 99 -17.72 -8.65 -2.48
N GLY A 100 -17.56 -7.42 -2.01
CA GLY A 100 -16.27 -6.81 -1.67
C GLY A 100 -15.71 -7.30 -0.34
N VAL A 101 -15.69 -8.62 -0.12
CA VAL A 101 -15.16 -9.24 1.10
C VAL A 101 -13.66 -9.44 0.97
N GLY A 102 -12.89 -9.01 1.97
CA GLY A 102 -11.43 -9.11 1.95
C GLY A 102 -10.76 -8.38 3.11
N ALA A 103 -9.47 -8.08 2.98
CA ALA A 103 -8.72 -7.32 3.98
C ALA A 103 -8.16 -6.03 3.37
N HIS A 104 -8.13 -4.96 4.16
CA HIS A 104 -7.41 -3.73 3.82
C HIS A 104 -6.73 -3.18 5.07
N GLU A 105 -5.41 -3.24 5.10
CA GLU A 105 -4.57 -2.79 6.21
C GLU A 105 -3.57 -1.72 5.76
N VAL A 106 -3.14 -0.90 6.71
CA VAL A 106 -2.07 0.08 6.55
C VAL A 106 -0.91 -0.31 7.45
N ILE A 107 0.29 -0.43 6.87
CA ILE A 107 1.55 -0.65 7.59
C ILE A 107 2.28 0.69 7.67
N ILE A 108 2.29 1.30 8.85
CA ILE A 108 2.97 2.57 9.14
C ILE A 108 4.43 2.25 9.47
N HIS A 109 5.35 2.76 8.65
CA HIS A 109 6.74 2.29 8.66
C HIS A 109 7.59 2.90 9.76
N SER A 110 7.21 4.04 10.31
CA SER A 110 8.00 4.75 11.32
C SER A 110 7.12 5.68 12.15
N PRO A 111 7.44 5.95 13.43
CA PRO A 111 6.83 7.05 14.18
C PRO A 111 7.18 8.44 13.61
N HIS A 112 8.28 8.54 12.85
CA HIS A 112 8.77 9.80 12.29
C HIS A 112 8.18 10.07 10.91
N HIS A 113 7.53 11.23 10.77
CA HIS A 113 6.78 11.62 9.56
C HIS A 113 7.64 11.72 8.30
N ASP A 114 8.86 12.24 8.44
CA ASP A 114 9.74 12.55 7.32
C ASP A 114 10.78 11.42 7.06
N LEU A 115 10.75 10.33 7.85
CA LEU A 115 11.69 9.20 7.69
C LEU A 115 11.21 8.24 6.60
N LEU A 116 11.42 8.61 5.35
CA LEU A 116 11.03 7.78 4.19
C LEU A 116 11.80 6.46 4.14
N LEU A 117 11.21 5.44 3.49
CA LEU A 117 11.80 4.10 3.38
C LEU A 117 13.27 4.10 2.90
N PRO A 118 13.70 4.91 1.90
CA PRO A 118 15.11 4.94 1.47
C PRO A 118 16.08 5.59 2.48
N LEU A 119 15.56 6.28 3.50
CA LEU A 119 16.34 6.96 4.54
C LEU A 119 16.39 6.16 5.85
N MET A 120 15.66 5.05 5.93
CA MET A 120 15.67 4.16 7.09
C MET A 120 16.97 3.37 7.18
N ASN A 121 17.41 3.06 8.40
CA ASN A 121 18.49 2.10 8.60
C ASN A 121 17.99 0.65 8.36
N GLU A 122 18.93 -0.29 8.28
CA GLU A 122 18.62 -1.70 7.98
C GLU A 122 17.67 -2.32 9.01
N GLU A 123 17.87 -2.06 10.30
CA GLU A 123 17.02 -2.57 11.38
C GLU A 123 15.56 -2.12 11.21
N GLN A 124 15.33 -0.85 10.86
CA GLN A 124 13.98 -0.32 10.67
C GLN A 124 13.32 -0.92 9.42
N VAL A 125 14.07 -1.07 8.31
CA VAL A 125 13.57 -1.76 7.10
C VAL A 125 13.23 -3.22 7.39
N GLU A 126 14.07 -3.91 8.17
CA GLU A 126 13.82 -5.28 8.60
C GLU A 126 12.51 -5.40 9.39
N LEU A 127 12.21 -4.45 10.29
CA LEU A 127 10.93 -4.42 11.01
C LEU A 127 9.73 -4.24 10.07
N VAL A 128 9.85 -3.40 9.04
CA VAL A 128 8.78 -3.22 8.03
C VAL A 128 8.55 -4.51 7.26
N LEU A 129 9.62 -5.17 6.79
CA LEU A 129 9.51 -6.45 6.07
C LEU A 129 8.99 -7.57 6.96
N LYS A 130 9.39 -7.61 8.25
CA LYS A 130 8.83 -8.53 9.24
C LYS A 130 7.33 -8.30 9.42
N ALA A 131 6.88 -7.04 9.45
CA ALA A 131 5.46 -6.72 9.54
C ALA A 131 4.70 -7.28 8.32
N TYR A 132 5.23 -7.09 7.10
CA TYR A 132 4.65 -7.68 5.90
C TYR A 132 4.55 -9.20 6.00
N LEU A 133 5.62 -9.88 6.40
CA LEU A 133 5.65 -11.34 6.50
C LEU A 133 4.63 -11.86 7.52
N ILE A 134 4.56 -11.25 8.70
CA ILE A 134 3.61 -11.63 9.74
C ILE A 134 2.18 -11.43 9.25
N ARG A 135 1.84 -10.25 8.71
CA ARG A 135 0.49 -9.98 8.22
C ARG A 135 0.11 -10.86 7.04
N TYR A 136 1.03 -11.07 6.10
CA TYR A 136 0.84 -11.99 4.98
C TYR A 136 0.50 -13.40 5.48
N LYS A 137 1.29 -13.95 6.43
CA LYS A 137 1.06 -15.28 6.98
C LYS A 137 -0.27 -15.37 7.74
N GLU A 138 -0.63 -14.36 8.52
CA GLU A 138 -1.90 -14.33 9.23
C GLU A 138 -3.09 -14.31 8.26
N LEU A 139 -3.07 -13.44 7.26
CA LEU A 139 -4.16 -13.33 6.28
C LEU A 139 -4.21 -14.55 5.35
N SER A 140 -3.09 -15.22 5.07
CA SER A 140 -3.06 -16.44 4.27
C SER A 140 -3.80 -17.61 4.92
N LYS A 141 -4.11 -17.54 6.22
CA LYS A 141 -4.93 -18.56 6.90
C LYS A 141 -6.42 -18.42 6.56
N ASP A 142 -6.85 -17.27 6.07
CA ASP A 142 -8.25 -17.05 5.66
C ASP A 142 -8.51 -17.70 4.30
N LEU A 143 -9.32 -18.76 4.30
CA LEU A 143 -9.70 -19.51 3.11
C LEU A 143 -10.58 -18.74 2.12
N ASN A 144 -11.08 -17.55 2.48
CA ASN A 144 -11.76 -16.66 1.56
C ASN A 144 -10.79 -15.83 0.72
N LEU A 145 -9.55 -15.65 1.18
CA LEU A 145 -8.54 -14.89 0.46
C LEU A 145 -7.80 -15.80 -0.52
N ARG A 146 -7.49 -15.26 -1.70
CA ARG A 146 -6.76 -15.95 -2.79
C ARG A 146 -5.48 -15.24 -3.16
N PHE A 147 -5.38 -13.94 -2.85
CA PHE A 147 -4.21 -13.14 -3.17
C PHE A 147 -3.99 -12.06 -2.11
N ILE A 148 -2.72 -11.81 -1.77
CA ILE A 148 -2.33 -10.72 -0.88
C ILE A 148 -1.42 -9.77 -1.65
N HIS A 149 -1.86 -8.52 -1.79
CA HIS A 149 -1.13 -7.47 -2.49
C HIS A 149 -0.58 -6.46 -1.48
N ILE A 150 0.74 -6.29 -1.43
CA ILE A 150 1.39 -5.27 -0.61
C ILE A 150 1.98 -4.21 -1.54
N ILE A 151 1.60 -2.94 -1.35
CA ILE A 151 2.05 -1.82 -2.19
C ILE A 151 2.54 -0.64 -1.37
N VAL A 152 3.39 0.17 -1.99
CA VAL A 152 3.83 1.47 -1.48
C VAL A 152 3.51 2.52 -2.52
N ASN A 153 2.65 3.47 -2.19
CA ASN A 153 2.43 4.66 -3.01
C ASN A 153 3.23 5.80 -2.40
N HIS A 154 4.20 6.35 -3.14
CA HIS A 154 5.02 7.46 -2.67
C HIS A 154 4.80 8.70 -3.52
N GLY A 155 4.33 9.77 -2.86
CA GLY A 155 4.03 11.05 -3.51
C GLY A 155 2.64 11.10 -4.16
N LYS A 156 2.13 12.32 -4.28
CA LYS A 156 0.77 12.59 -4.79
C LYS A 156 0.54 12.03 -6.21
N GLU A 157 1.53 12.10 -7.08
CA GLU A 157 1.44 11.60 -8.46
C GLU A 157 1.33 10.07 -8.52
N ALA A 158 1.82 9.36 -7.51
CA ALA A 158 1.67 7.91 -7.36
C ALA A 158 0.38 7.52 -6.60
N GLY A 159 -0.53 8.47 -6.32
CA GLY A 159 -1.78 8.21 -5.63
C GLY A 159 -1.68 8.13 -4.10
N ALA A 160 -0.58 8.59 -3.49
CA ALA A 160 -0.48 8.69 -2.04
C ALA A 160 -1.40 9.82 -1.52
N SER A 161 -2.20 9.51 -0.51
CA SER A 161 -3.07 10.48 0.17
C SER A 161 -2.45 11.09 1.43
N LEU A 162 -1.43 10.43 2.00
CA LEU A 162 -0.67 10.87 3.16
C LEU A 162 0.82 10.75 2.87
N ASP A 163 1.57 11.79 3.25
CA ASP A 163 3.04 11.84 3.02
C ASP A 163 3.81 10.92 3.99
N HIS A 164 3.23 10.62 5.15
CA HIS A 164 3.86 9.76 6.17
C HIS A 164 4.20 8.39 5.59
N PRO A 165 5.40 7.83 5.83
CA PRO A 165 5.85 6.58 5.23
C PRO A 165 4.96 5.40 5.64
N HIS A 166 4.26 4.83 4.66
CA HIS A 166 3.38 3.69 4.89
C HIS A 166 3.23 2.83 3.64
N SER A 167 2.76 1.60 3.85
CA SER A 167 2.29 0.70 2.82
C SER A 167 0.84 0.34 3.04
N GLN A 168 0.22 -0.18 2.00
CA GLN A 168 -1.10 -0.78 2.08
C GLN A 168 -0.99 -2.27 1.76
N LEU A 169 -1.79 -3.06 2.46
CA LEU A 169 -1.94 -4.49 2.23
C LEU A 169 -3.41 -4.78 1.95
N PHE A 170 -3.64 -5.44 0.83
CA PHE A 170 -4.95 -5.89 0.38
C PHE A 170 -5.02 -7.41 0.39
N GLY A 171 -6.01 -7.98 1.07
CA GLY A 171 -6.39 -9.39 0.91
C GLY A 171 -7.56 -9.47 -0.04
N LEU A 172 -7.38 -10.09 -1.21
CA LEU A 172 -8.38 -10.21 -2.25
C LEU A 172 -8.96 -11.63 -2.30
N PRO A 173 -10.27 -11.79 -2.55
CA PRO A 173 -10.90 -13.11 -2.73
C PRO A 173 -10.69 -13.69 -4.14
N ILE A 174 -9.95 -13.00 -5.00
CA ILE A 174 -9.60 -13.40 -6.36
C ILE A 174 -8.10 -13.23 -6.59
N VAL A 175 -7.58 -13.94 -7.59
CA VAL A 175 -6.25 -13.65 -8.15
C VAL A 175 -6.43 -12.57 -9.23
N PRO A 176 -5.90 -11.35 -9.02
CA PRO A 176 -6.01 -10.29 -10.02
C PRO A 176 -5.15 -10.60 -11.24
N TYR A 177 -5.47 -9.97 -12.37
CA TYR A 177 -4.63 -10.02 -13.56
C TYR A 177 -3.38 -9.14 -13.38
N LEU A 178 -2.27 -9.53 -14.02
CA LEU A 178 -0.98 -8.81 -14.01
C LEU A 178 -0.91 -7.73 -15.12
#